data_AF-A0A059BWS4-F1
#
_entry.id   AF-A0A059BWS4-F1
#
_cell.length_a   1.000
_cell.length_b   1.000
_cell.length_c   1.000
_cell.angle_alpha   90.00
_cell.angle_beta   90.00
_cell.angle_gamma   90.00
#
_symmetry.space_group_name_H-M   'P 1'
#
loop_
_entity.id
_entity.type
_entity.pdbx_description
1 polymer ?
#
loop_
_entity_poly.entity_id
_entity_poly.type
_entity_poly.pdbx_seq_one_letter_code
_entity_poly.pdbx_strand_id
1 'polypeptide(L)'
;MLAGAVDKPSQMLHLIDQIQHLGIDYHFEHEVVEQLEQIHKSYSQLHLEDFKVDDLHMVALIFQLLQQQGYNVSSEIFNKFKDSEGNFRESLVTNARGLLSLYEACHLRCHSDSILDEALPFATTHLESIDESKVSTSLAKQVSHALEQPLRKGLSRLEARHYIPLYQEEPSHDEVLLALAKLDFNLLQEQHQKELGEITRFINFM
;
A
#
# COMPACT_ATOMS: atom_id res chain seq x y z
N MET A 1 5.18 12.43 28.26
CA MET A 1 5.07 11.03 28.70
C MET A 1 5.44 10.15 27.51
N LEU A 2 6.05 9.00 27.77
CA LEU A 2 6.91 8.21 26.88
C LEU A 2 6.25 7.75 25.56
N ALA A 3 6.44 8.51 24.48
CA ALA A 3 6.28 8.06 23.09
C ALA A 3 7.68 8.12 22.44
N GLY A 4 8.56 7.21 22.88
CA GLY A 4 9.98 7.20 22.51
C GLY A 4 10.26 6.14 21.46
N ALA A 5 10.81 6.58 20.32
CA ALA A 5 11.44 5.79 19.25
C ALA A 5 10.55 4.93 18.33
N VAL A 6 9.42 4.38 18.79
CA VAL A 6 8.59 3.47 17.95
C VAL A 6 7.73 4.22 16.91
N ASP A 7 7.41 5.50 17.13
CA ASP A 7 6.52 6.27 16.24
C ASP A 7 7.18 6.76 14.94
N LYS A 8 8.52 6.85 14.86
CA LYS A 8 9.19 7.42 13.68
C LYS A 8 9.18 6.49 12.46
N PRO A 9 9.50 5.19 12.59
CA PRO A 9 9.50 4.28 11.44
C PRO A 9 8.11 4.02 10.89
N SER A 10 7.09 3.95 11.75
CA SER A 10 5.70 3.74 11.33
C SER A 10 5.14 4.95 10.57
N GLN A 11 5.38 6.17 11.07
CA GLN A 11 5.03 7.39 10.36
C GLN A 11 5.73 7.50 9.00
N MET A 12 7.02 7.12 8.94
CA MET A 12 7.77 7.12 7.69
C MET A 12 7.21 6.11 6.68
N LEU A 13 6.88 4.89 7.10
CA LEU A 13 6.25 3.88 6.24
C LEU A 13 4.91 4.38 5.68
N HIS A 14 4.08 4.99 6.52
CA HIS A 14 2.82 5.58 6.06
C HIS A 14 3.05 6.73 5.08
N LEU A 15 4.05 7.57 5.30
CA LEU A 15 4.38 8.65 4.36
C LEU A 15 4.82 8.09 3.01
N ILE A 16 5.68 7.07 3.00
CA ILE A 16 6.13 6.39 1.78
C ILE A 16 4.95 5.77 1.02
N ASP A 17 4.06 5.09 1.74
CA ASP A 17 2.83 4.52 1.18
C ASP A 17 1.95 5.61 0.53
N GLN A 18 1.72 6.72 1.25
CA GLN A 18 0.92 7.84 0.78
C GLN A 18 1.51 8.49 -0.48
N ILE A 19 2.82 8.76 -0.54
CA ILE A 19 3.42 9.39 -1.71
C ILE A 19 3.39 8.48 -2.95
N GLN A 20 3.52 7.18 -2.77
CA GLN A 20 3.38 6.21 -3.86
C GLN A 20 1.94 6.14 -4.36
N HIS A 21 0.96 6.06 -3.44
CA HIS A 21 -0.45 6.08 -3.77
C HIS A 21 -0.90 7.40 -4.43
N LEU A 22 -0.32 8.52 -4.04
CA LEU A 22 -0.55 9.83 -4.66
C LEU A 22 0.20 10.00 -5.99
N GLY A 23 1.08 9.06 -6.35
CA GLY A 23 1.84 9.06 -7.59
C GLY A 23 2.85 10.20 -7.70
N ILE A 24 3.46 10.59 -6.57
CA ILE A 24 4.47 11.65 -6.47
C ILE A 24 5.80 11.15 -5.87
N ASP A 25 5.92 9.84 -5.67
CA ASP A 25 7.10 9.17 -5.12
C ASP A 25 8.36 9.37 -5.98
N TYR A 26 8.20 9.56 -7.29
CA TYR A 26 9.31 9.83 -8.22
C TYR A 26 10.04 11.17 -7.94
N HIS A 27 9.46 12.07 -7.15
CA HIS A 27 10.16 13.28 -6.67
C HIS A 27 11.07 13.00 -5.46
N PHE A 28 10.93 11.84 -4.84
CA PHE A 28 11.57 11.46 -3.57
C PHE A 28 12.30 10.12 -3.67
N GLU A 29 12.70 9.68 -4.87
CA GLU A 29 13.27 8.35 -5.10
C GLU A 29 14.46 8.07 -4.18
N HIS A 30 15.36 9.04 -4.02
CA HIS A 30 16.55 8.91 -3.17
C HIS A 30 16.17 8.74 -1.70
N GLU A 31 15.29 9.60 -1.18
CA GLU A 31 14.81 9.57 0.19
C GLU A 31 14.07 8.26 0.49
N VAL A 32 13.21 7.82 -0.43
CA VAL A 32 12.47 6.55 -0.30
C VAL A 32 13.44 5.36 -0.23
N VAL A 33 14.42 5.30 -1.13
CA VAL A 33 15.42 4.22 -1.15
C VAL A 33 16.23 4.21 0.15
N GLU A 34 16.72 5.38 0.59
CA GLU A 34 17.51 5.49 1.82
C GLU A 34 16.70 5.05 3.05
N GLN A 35 15.44 5.48 3.16
CA GLN A 35 14.57 5.10 4.27
C GLN A 35 14.23 3.61 4.25
N LEU A 36 13.92 3.04 3.09
CA LEU A 36 13.64 1.61 2.98
C LEU A 36 14.88 0.75 3.26
N GLU A 37 16.09 1.21 2.93
CA GLU A 37 17.33 0.54 3.33
C GLU A 37 17.50 0.54 4.87
N GLN A 38 17.23 1.67 5.54
CA GLN A 38 17.28 1.77 7.00
C GLN A 38 16.22 0.87 7.67
N ILE A 39 15.01 0.84 7.10
CA ILE A 39 13.93 -0.04 7.54
C ILE A 39 14.33 -1.50 7.36
N HIS A 40 14.89 -1.89 6.22
CA HIS A 40 15.35 -3.27 5.98
C HIS A 40 16.45 -3.70 6.95
N LYS A 41 17.43 -2.83 7.23
CA LYS A 41 18.50 -3.08 8.22
C LYS A 41 17.92 -3.28 9.62
N SER A 42 16.97 -2.43 10.01
CA SER A 42 16.29 -2.53 11.31
C SER A 42 15.41 -3.77 11.37
N TYR A 43 14.69 -4.07 10.30
CA TYR A 43 13.83 -5.25 10.14
C TYR A 43 14.62 -6.56 10.27
N SER A 44 15.81 -6.62 9.68
CA SER A 44 16.73 -7.77 9.83
C SER A 44 17.20 -7.98 11.29
N GLN A 45 17.04 -6.98 12.15
CA GLN A 45 17.42 -7.00 13.57
C GLN A 45 16.20 -7.13 14.50
N LEU A 46 14.97 -6.95 14.00
CA LEU A 46 13.74 -7.02 14.79
C LEU A 46 13.31 -8.47 14.97
N HIS A 47 12.91 -8.83 16.20
CA HIS A 47 12.29 -10.12 16.45
C HIS A 47 10.80 -10.04 16.12
N LEU A 48 10.27 -11.08 15.48
CA LEU A 48 8.85 -11.19 15.09
C LEU A 48 7.87 -10.98 16.25
N GLU A 49 8.33 -11.15 17.49
CA GLU A 49 7.59 -11.01 18.74
C GLU A 49 7.35 -9.55 19.18
N ASP A 50 8.08 -8.57 18.61
CA ASP A 50 7.98 -7.16 19.01
C ASP A 50 6.73 -6.45 18.46
N PHE A 51 6.04 -7.08 17.52
CA PHE A 51 4.88 -6.52 16.83
C PHE A 51 3.56 -7.03 17.42
N LYS A 52 2.68 -6.12 17.85
CA LYS A 52 1.35 -6.46 18.41
C LYS A 52 0.40 -7.04 17.36
N VAL A 53 -0.68 -7.69 17.80
CA VAL A 53 -1.71 -8.29 16.92
C VAL A 53 -2.36 -7.26 15.98
N ASP A 54 -2.42 -5.99 16.36
CA ASP A 54 -2.90 -4.88 15.52
C ASP A 54 -1.97 -4.51 14.34
N ASP A 55 -0.83 -5.20 14.22
CA ASP A 55 0.25 -4.83 13.30
C ASP A 55 0.16 -5.53 11.93
N LEU A 56 -0.95 -6.22 11.62
CA LEU A 56 -1.12 -6.84 10.29
C LEU A 56 -0.95 -5.82 9.16
N HIS A 57 -1.53 -4.63 9.33
CA HIS A 57 -1.39 -3.53 8.38
C HIS A 57 0.08 -3.16 8.17
N MET A 58 0.81 -2.90 9.25
CA MET A 58 2.20 -2.47 9.20
C MET A 58 3.13 -3.55 8.64
N VAL A 59 2.95 -4.80 9.06
CA VAL A 59 3.74 -5.93 8.56
C VAL A 59 3.53 -6.14 7.08
N ALA A 60 2.27 -6.13 6.64
CA ALA A 60 1.96 -6.25 5.23
C ALA A 60 2.52 -5.07 4.45
N LEU A 61 2.48 -3.85 4.99
CA LEU A 61 3.04 -2.66 4.35
C LEU A 61 4.58 -2.72 4.25
N ILE A 62 5.28 -3.12 5.32
CA ILE A 62 6.74 -3.33 5.29
C ILE A 62 7.09 -4.37 4.25
N PHE A 63 6.39 -5.51 4.25
CA PHE A 63 6.58 -6.56 3.26
C PHE A 63 6.42 -6.00 1.84
N GLN A 64 5.33 -5.27 1.58
CA GLN A 64 5.06 -4.68 0.27
C GLN A 64 6.16 -3.72 -0.18
N LEU A 65 6.48 -2.72 0.64
CA LEU A 65 7.42 -1.66 0.28
C LEU A 65 8.84 -2.21 0.07
N LEU A 66 9.28 -3.15 0.89
CA LEU A 66 10.57 -3.80 0.73
C LEU A 66 10.62 -4.70 -0.52
N GLN A 67 9.59 -5.51 -0.73
CA GLN A 67 9.53 -6.43 -1.87
C GLN A 67 9.50 -5.66 -3.21
N GLN A 68 8.82 -4.51 -3.25
CA GLN A 68 8.78 -3.62 -4.44
C GLN A 68 10.15 -3.03 -4.79
N GLN A 69 11.00 -2.80 -3.80
CA GLN A 69 12.39 -2.34 -4.01
C GLN A 69 13.37 -3.49 -4.31
N GLY A 70 12.88 -4.72 -4.44
CA GLY A 70 13.70 -5.89 -4.73
C GLY A 70 14.43 -6.47 -3.52
N TYR A 71 14.09 -6.05 -2.30
CA TYR A 71 14.54 -6.75 -1.10
C TYR A 71 13.82 -8.09 -0.98
N ASN A 72 14.56 -9.15 -0.67
CA ASN A 72 13.99 -10.47 -0.47
C ASN A 72 13.45 -10.60 0.97
N VAL A 73 12.15 -10.37 1.15
CA VAL A 73 11.49 -10.53 2.45
C VAL A 73 10.79 -11.87 2.52
N SER A 74 11.07 -12.66 3.57
CA SER A 74 10.39 -13.93 3.79
C SER A 74 8.92 -13.71 4.18
N SER A 75 8.00 -14.40 3.51
CA SER A 75 6.58 -14.44 3.87
C SER A 75 6.30 -15.16 5.18
N GLU A 76 7.30 -15.85 5.75
CA GLU A 76 7.20 -16.45 7.08
C GLU A 76 6.84 -15.44 8.17
N ILE A 77 7.06 -14.13 7.93
CA ILE A 77 6.58 -13.08 8.83
C ILE A 77 5.07 -13.17 9.08
N PHE A 78 4.28 -13.68 8.13
CA PHE A 78 2.84 -13.81 8.28
C PHE A 78 2.43 -14.99 9.17
N ASN A 79 3.34 -15.92 9.53
CA ASN A 79 3.04 -17.04 10.42
C ASN A 79 2.56 -16.59 11.80
N LYS A 80 2.98 -15.40 12.27
CA LYS A 80 2.51 -14.86 13.55
C LYS A 80 1.01 -14.57 13.59
N PHE A 81 0.39 -14.43 12.41
CA PHE A 81 -1.05 -14.21 12.26
C PHE A 81 -1.84 -15.52 12.09
N LYS A 82 -1.15 -16.67 12.15
CA LYS A 82 -1.78 -17.99 12.13
C LYS A 82 -2.06 -18.51 13.54
N ASP A 83 -3.04 -19.39 13.66
CA ASP A 83 -3.37 -20.12 14.87
C ASP A 83 -2.54 -21.41 15.01
N SER A 84 -2.82 -22.20 16.05
CA SER A 84 -2.13 -23.48 16.30
C SER A 84 -2.43 -24.57 15.27
N GLU A 85 -3.50 -24.42 14.49
CA GLU A 85 -3.87 -25.34 13.41
C GLU A 85 -3.18 -24.95 12.09
N GLY A 86 -2.51 -23.79 12.08
CA GLY A 86 -1.82 -23.26 10.91
C GLY A 86 -2.74 -22.45 9.98
N ASN A 87 -3.94 -22.05 10.41
CA ASN A 87 -4.85 -21.20 9.64
C ASN A 87 -4.70 -19.73 10.04
N PHE A 88 -4.99 -18.79 9.14
CA PHE A 88 -5.06 -17.37 9.52
C PHE A 88 -6.16 -17.15 10.56
N ARG A 89 -5.84 -16.41 11.64
CA ARG A 89 -6.76 -16.24 12.77
C ARG A 89 -8.03 -15.49 12.35
N GLU A 90 -9.17 -16.02 12.74
CA GLU A 90 -10.48 -15.35 12.59
C GLU A 90 -10.55 -13.98 13.27
N SER A 91 -9.72 -13.73 14.28
CA SER A 91 -9.61 -12.41 14.91
C SER A 91 -9.16 -11.30 13.96
N LEU A 92 -8.56 -11.63 12.80
CA LEU A 92 -8.11 -10.65 11.80
C LEU A 92 -9.27 -10.08 10.99
N VAL A 93 -10.42 -10.76 10.96
CA VAL A 93 -11.59 -10.39 10.15
C VAL A 93 -12.16 -9.03 10.55
N THR A 94 -11.98 -8.63 11.80
CA THR A 94 -12.40 -7.32 12.31
C THR A 94 -11.45 -6.19 11.90
N ASN A 95 -10.25 -6.49 11.41
CA ASN A 95 -9.25 -5.51 10.97
C ASN A 95 -9.25 -5.36 9.44
N ALA A 96 -10.25 -4.65 8.93
CA ALA A 96 -10.41 -4.36 7.51
C ALA A 96 -9.16 -3.78 6.84
N ARG A 97 -8.48 -2.82 7.49
CA ARG A 97 -7.27 -2.19 6.95
C ARG A 97 -6.11 -3.17 6.87
N GLY A 98 -5.94 -4.01 7.90
CA GLY A 98 -4.95 -5.07 7.91
C GLY A 98 -5.20 -6.10 6.81
N LEU A 99 -6.45 -6.52 6.61
CA LEU A 99 -6.83 -7.44 5.53
C LEU A 99 -6.56 -6.86 4.14
N LEU A 100 -6.88 -5.59 3.91
CA LEU A 100 -6.58 -4.91 2.65
C LEU A 100 -5.07 -4.90 2.36
N SER A 101 -4.24 -4.60 3.36
CA SER A 101 -2.79 -4.66 3.18
C SER A 101 -2.28 -6.08 2.99
N LEU A 102 -2.83 -7.08 3.68
CA LEU A 102 -2.48 -8.47 3.43
C LEU A 102 -2.82 -8.88 1.98
N TYR A 103 -4.01 -8.50 1.51
CA TYR A 103 -4.46 -8.74 0.13
C TYR A 103 -3.48 -8.14 -0.89
N GLU A 104 -3.10 -6.87 -0.72
CA GLU A 104 -2.14 -6.20 -1.61
C GLU A 104 -0.73 -6.86 -1.55
N ALA A 105 -0.30 -7.29 -0.36
CA ALA A 105 0.96 -8.02 -0.19
C ALA A 105 0.98 -9.35 -0.95
N CYS A 106 -0.14 -10.09 -0.94
CA CYS A 106 -0.27 -11.36 -1.66
C CYS A 106 -0.10 -11.22 -3.18
N HIS A 107 -0.33 -10.03 -3.75
CA HIS A 107 -0.12 -9.78 -5.19
C HIS A 107 1.34 -9.50 -5.55
N LEU A 108 2.24 -9.41 -4.57
CA LEU A 108 3.70 -9.29 -4.74
C LEU A 108 4.44 -10.63 -4.57
N ARG A 109 3.70 -11.74 -4.41
CA ARG A 109 4.29 -13.05 -4.16
C ARG A 109 5.19 -13.53 -5.31
N CYS A 110 6.31 -14.15 -4.94
CA CYS A 110 7.17 -14.88 -5.87
C CYS A 110 6.70 -16.34 -6.00
N HIS A 111 7.16 -17.05 -7.02
CA HIS A 111 6.84 -18.48 -7.19
C HIS A 111 7.27 -19.26 -5.94
N SER A 112 6.43 -20.21 -5.50
CA SER A 112 6.61 -21.10 -4.33
C SER A 112 6.31 -20.53 -2.93
N ASP A 113 5.57 -19.42 -2.83
CA ASP A 113 5.18 -18.84 -1.55
C ASP A 113 3.85 -19.40 -1.01
N SER A 114 3.91 -20.56 -0.33
CA SER A 114 2.72 -21.24 0.18
C SER A 114 1.91 -20.40 1.18
N ILE A 115 2.57 -19.51 1.93
CA ILE A 115 1.91 -18.67 2.94
C ILE A 115 1.06 -17.60 2.25
N LEU A 116 1.60 -16.94 1.22
CA LEU A 116 0.84 -15.95 0.46
C LEU A 116 -0.24 -16.58 -0.43
N ASP A 117 -0.02 -17.81 -0.91
CA ASP A 117 -1.03 -18.58 -1.63
C ASP A 117 -2.22 -18.96 -0.74
N GLU A 118 -2.01 -19.19 0.56
CA GLU A 118 -3.07 -19.39 1.55
C GLU A 118 -3.70 -18.07 2.02
N ALA A 119 -2.91 -17.01 2.15
CA ALA A 119 -3.37 -15.70 2.63
C ALA A 119 -4.30 -15.00 1.63
N LEU A 120 -4.05 -15.16 0.33
CA LEU A 120 -4.85 -14.51 -0.71
C LEU A 120 -6.35 -14.89 -0.65
N PRO A 121 -6.76 -16.18 -0.69
CA PRO A 121 -8.16 -16.55 -0.61
C PRO A 121 -8.79 -16.12 0.72
N PHE A 122 -8.06 -16.24 1.83
CA PHE A 122 -8.52 -15.75 3.14
C PHE A 122 -8.84 -14.26 3.10
N ALA A 123 -7.89 -13.41 2.69
CA ALA A 123 -8.09 -11.97 2.63
C ALA A 123 -9.21 -11.60 1.64
N THR A 124 -9.26 -12.25 0.48
CA THR A 124 -10.29 -12.00 -0.55
C THR A 124 -11.69 -12.27 -0.02
N THR A 125 -11.93 -13.46 0.54
CA THR A 125 -13.25 -13.83 1.07
C THR A 125 -13.71 -12.88 2.17
N HIS A 126 -12.82 -12.48 3.07
CA HIS A 126 -13.19 -11.59 4.17
C HIS A 126 -13.42 -10.15 3.70
N LEU A 127 -12.63 -9.65 2.75
CA LEU A 127 -12.83 -8.33 2.14
C LEU A 127 -14.14 -8.26 1.34
N GLU A 128 -14.51 -9.32 0.61
CA GLU A 128 -15.81 -9.40 -0.08
C GLU A 128 -17.00 -9.41 0.89
N SER A 129 -16.80 -9.93 2.11
CA SER A 129 -17.83 -10.03 3.14
C SER A 129 -17.87 -8.86 4.13
N ILE A 130 -17.07 -7.80 3.88
CA ILE A 130 -16.90 -6.71 4.83
C ILE A 130 -18.21 -5.96 5.07
N ASP A 131 -18.49 -5.65 6.34
CA ASP A 131 -19.62 -4.82 6.71
C ASP A 131 -19.27 -3.34 6.49
N GLU A 132 -19.65 -2.78 5.35
CA GLU A 132 -19.41 -1.37 4.98
C GLU A 132 -19.91 -0.37 6.04
N SER A 133 -20.91 -0.74 6.84
CA SER A 133 -21.43 0.12 7.92
C SER A 133 -20.47 0.27 9.10
N LYS A 134 -19.47 -0.62 9.22
CA LYS A 134 -18.48 -0.64 10.30
C LYS A 134 -17.12 -0.06 9.90
N VAL A 135 -16.95 0.35 8.64
CA VAL A 135 -15.70 0.94 8.14
C VAL A 135 -15.94 2.35 7.61
N SER A 136 -14.86 3.12 7.47
CA SER A 136 -14.96 4.45 6.85
C SER A 136 -15.32 4.32 5.37
N THR A 137 -16.02 5.32 4.84
CA THR A 137 -16.38 5.38 3.42
C THR A 137 -15.14 5.33 2.52
N SER A 138 -14.04 5.98 2.91
CA SER A 138 -12.76 5.90 2.19
C SER A 138 -12.22 4.47 2.17
N LEU A 139 -12.21 3.77 3.32
CA LEU A 139 -11.70 2.40 3.38
C LEU A 139 -12.58 1.42 2.57
N ALA A 140 -13.90 1.56 2.62
CA ALA A 140 -14.81 0.75 1.80
C ALA A 140 -14.50 0.91 0.31
N LYS A 141 -14.35 2.16 -0.18
CA LYS A 141 -13.98 2.44 -1.58
C LYS A 141 -12.61 1.83 -1.93
N GLN A 142 -11.62 1.92 -1.04
CA GLN A 142 -10.30 1.30 -1.24
C GLN A 142 -10.40 -0.22 -1.36
N VAL A 143 -11.23 -0.87 -0.54
CA VAL A 143 -11.47 -2.32 -0.62
C VAL A 143 -12.13 -2.70 -1.93
N SER A 144 -13.20 -2.01 -2.34
CA SER A 144 -13.86 -2.28 -3.62
C SER A 144 -12.91 -2.12 -4.80
N HIS A 145 -12.11 -1.04 -4.82
CA HIS A 145 -11.13 -0.79 -5.88
C HIS A 145 -10.03 -1.87 -5.92
N ALA A 146 -9.47 -2.24 -4.77
CA ALA A 146 -8.42 -3.28 -4.72
C ALA A 146 -8.90 -4.65 -5.21
N LEU A 147 -10.16 -5.01 -4.90
CA LEU A 147 -10.76 -6.27 -5.38
C LEU A 147 -10.98 -6.29 -6.89
N GLU A 148 -11.24 -5.13 -7.51
CA GLU A 148 -11.32 -5.00 -8.97
C GLU A 148 -9.93 -5.00 -9.62
N GLN A 149 -9.00 -4.22 -9.04
CA GLN A 149 -7.63 -4.08 -9.51
C GLN A 149 -6.68 -3.87 -8.33
N PRO A 150 -5.81 -4.84 -8.03
CA PRO A 150 -4.78 -4.67 -7.01
C PRO A 150 -3.88 -3.49 -7.37
N LEU A 151 -3.52 -2.69 -6.38
CA LEU A 151 -2.77 -1.44 -6.54
C LEU A 151 -1.55 -1.59 -7.46
N ARG A 152 -0.78 -2.67 -7.27
CA ARG A 152 0.49 -2.91 -7.99
C ARG A 152 0.32 -3.55 -9.36
N LYS A 153 -0.91 -3.80 -9.77
CA LYS A 153 -1.29 -4.18 -11.15
C LYS A 153 -1.94 -3.02 -11.90
N GLY A 154 -2.09 -1.86 -11.25
CA GLY A 154 -2.55 -0.60 -11.82
C GLY A 154 -1.45 0.19 -12.54
N LEU A 155 -1.86 1.11 -13.41
CA LEU A 155 -0.98 2.18 -13.86
C LEU A 155 -0.94 3.23 -12.76
N SER A 156 0.25 3.58 -12.24
CA SER A 156 0.41 4.50 -11.10
C SER A 156 -0.40 5.80 -11.24
N ARG A 157 -0.54 6.29 -12.48
CA ARG A 157 -1.31 7.50 -12.78
C ARG A 157 -2.82 7.34 -12.62
N LEU A 158 -3.36 6.18 -12.98
CA LEU A 158 -4.78 5.85 -12.80
C LEU A 158 -5.07 5.62 -11.31
N GLU A 159 -4.17 4.91 -10.62
CA GLU A 159 -4.24 4.70 -9.17
C GLU A 159 -4.23 6.03 -8.42
N ALA A 160 -3.30 6.94 -8.75
CA ALA A 160 -3.23 8.27 -8.16
C ALA A 160 -4.52 9.08 -8.39
N ARG A 161 -5.11 9.01 -9.60
CA ARG A 161 -6.39 9.66 -9.90
C ARG A 161 -7.52 9.15 -9.00
N HIS A 162 -7.55 7.84 -8.72
CA HIS A 162 -8.54 7.24 -7.83
C HIS A 162 -8.29 7.60 -6.36
N TYR A 163 -7.03 7.63 -5.94
CA TYR A 163 -6.64 7.81 -4.55
C TYR A 163 -6.72 9.27 -4.06
N ILE A 164 -6.39 10.26 -4.90
CA ILE A 164 -6.39 11.69 -4.49
C ILE A 164 -7.71 12.13 -3.81
N PRO A 165 -8.91 11.83 -4.36
CA PRO A 165 -10.17 12.14 -3.69
C PRO A 165 -10.37 11.40 -2.37
N LEU A 166 -9.92 10.14 -2.27
CA LEU A 166 -10.03 9.34 -1.05
C LEU A 166 -9.13 9.90 0.06
N TYR A 167 -7.91 10.29 -0.30
CA TYR A 167 -6.97 10.94 0.60
C TYR A 167 -7.54 12.26 1.15
N GLN A 168 -8.18 13.07 0.30
CA GLN A 168 -8.83 14.30 0.73
C GLN A 168 -10.00 14.06 1.72
N GLU A 169 -10.68 12.92 1.64
CA GLU A 169 -11.76 12.54 2.57
C GLU A 169 -11.22 12.05 3.93
N GLU A 170 -9.93 11.70 4.03
CA GLU A 170 -9.34 11.19 5.27
C GLU A 170 -9.15 12.32 6.30
N PRO A 171 -9.63 12.18 7.56
CA PRO A 171 -9.50 13.24 8.57
C PRO A 171 -8.06 13.62 8.94
N SER A 172 -7.10 12.72 8.68
CA SER A 172 -5.69 12.86 9.04
C SER A 172 -4.78 13.17 7.86
N HIS A 173 -5.33 13.55 6.70
CA HIS A 173 -4.52 13.82 5.52
C HIS A 173 -3.63 15.06 5.70
N ASP A 174 -2.48 15.04 5.02
CA ASP A 174 -1.57 16.17 4.96
C ASP A 174 -1.96 17.08 3.80
N GLU A 175 -2.34 18.32 4.14
CA GLU A 175 -2.78 19.33 3.16
C GLU A 175 -1.67 19.74 2.17
N VAL A 176 -0.41 19.73 2.61
CA VAL A 176 0.74 20.04 1.74
C VAL A 176 0.92 18.91 0.73
N LEU A 177 0.82 17.67 1.19
CA LEU A 177 0.94 16.48 0.33
C LEU A 177 -0.20 16.42 -0.69
N LEU A 178 -1.44 16.69 -0.24
CA LEU A 178 -2.61 16.75 -1.12
C LEU A 178 -2.47 17.84 -2.18
N ALA A 179 -2.00 19.04 -1.79
CA ALA A 179 -1.78 20.13 -2.71
C ALA A 179 -0.70 19.79 -3.76
N LEU A 180 0.41 19.20 -3.31
CA LEU A 180 1.48 18.73 -4.20
C LEU A 180 0.96 17.70 -5.20
N ALA A 181 0.25 16.67 -4.74
CA ALA A 181 -0.31 15.62 -5.60
C ALA A 181 -1.27 16.17 -6.66
N LYS A 182 -2.13 17.13 -6.30
CA LYS A 182 -3.05 17.78 -7.25
C LYS A 182 -2.32 18.64 -8.28
N LEU A 183 -1.34 19.42 -7.85
CA LEU A 183 -0.55 20.28 -8.75
C LEU A 183 0.26 19.43 -9.73
N ASP A 184 0.98 18.43 -9.21
CA ASP A 184 1.74 17.47 -10.00
C ASP A 184 0.83 16.75 -11.00
N PHE A 185 -0.35 16.32 -10.54
CA PHE A 185 -1.30 15.64 -11.39
C PHE A 185 -1.76 16.54 -12.55
N ASN A 186 -2.12 17.78 -12.28
CA ASN A 186 -2.59 18.66 -13.35
C ASN A 186 -1.46 19.04 -14.32
N LEU A 187 -0.24 19.24 -13.82
CA LEU A 187 0.93 19.56 -14.65
C LEU A 187 1.23 18.45 -15.67
N LEU A 188 1.33 17.19 -15.20
CA LEU A 188 1.54 16.05 -16.09
C LEU A 188 0.38 15.85 -17.05
N GLN A 189 -0.86 16.08 -16.60
CA GLN A 189 -2.04 15.97 -17.45
C GLN A 189 -2.02 16.98 -18.61
N GLU A 190 -1.57 18.22 -18.37
CA GLU A 190 -1.38 19.22 -19.43
C GLU A 190 -0.29 18.81 -20.41
N GLN A 191 0.82 18.23 -19.92
CA GLN A 191 1.89 17.73 -20.78
C GLN A 191 1.39 16.59 -21.68
N HIS A 192 0.72 15.58 -21.12
CA HIS A 192 0.16 14.47 -21.91
C HIS A 192 -0.86 14.95 -22.96
N GLN A 193 -1.64 16.00 -22.68
CA GLN A 193 -2.57 16.58 -23.66
C GLN A 193 -1.82 17.24 -24.84
N LYS A 194 -0.70 17.91 -24.57
CA LYS A 194 0.15 18.50 -25.62
C LYS A 194 0.75 17.40 -26.50
N GLU A 195 1.35 16.38 -25.88
CA GLU A 195 1.93 15.23 -26.57
C GLU A 195 0.89 14.51 -27.44
N LEU A 196 -0.31 14.26 -26.90
CA LEU A 196 -1.41 13.66 -27.66
C LEU A 196 -1.82 14.54 -28.85
N GLY A 197 -1.84 15.86 -28.68
CA GLY A 197 -2.11 16.82 -29.75
C GLY A 197 -1.08 16.78 -30.87
N GLU A 198 0.21 16.62 -30.54
CA GLU A 198 1.29 16.45 -31.51
C GLU A 198 1.21 15.12 -32.25
N ILE A 199 1.00 14.02 -31.53
CA ILE A 199 0.82 12.69 -32.11
C ILE A 199 -0.38 12.67 -33.07
N THR A 200 -1.52 13.24 -32.65
CA THR A 200 -2.73 13.31 -33.48
C THR A 200 -2.48 14.12 -34.74
N ARG A 201 -1.76 15.23 -34.63
CA ARG A 201 -1.38 16.05 -35.79
C ARG A 201 -0.49 15.26 -36.75
N PHE A 202 0.53 14.57 -36.25
CA PHE A 202 1.44 13.75 -37.05
C PHE A 202 0.69 12.63 -37.80
N ILE A 203 -0.19 11.90 -37.12
CA ILE A 203 -0.99 10.83 -37.73
C ILE A 203 -1.89 11.37 -38.85
N ASN A 204 -2.52 12.54 -38.66
CA ASN A 204 -3.40 13.14 -39.67
C ASN A 204 -2.64 13.70 -40.89
N PHE A 205 -1.31 13.82 -40.82
CA PHE A 205 -0.47 14.24 -41.96
C PHE A 205 0.03 13.05 -42.80
N MET A 206 -0.10 11.81 -42.31
CA MET A 206 0.20 10.59 -43.07
C MET A 206 -1.04 10.09 -43.81
#